data_AF-A0A260WF69-F1
#
_entry.id   AF-A0A260WF69-F1
#
_cell.length_a   1.000
_cell.length_b   1.000
_cell.length_c   1.000
_cell.angle_alpha   90.00
_cell.angle_beta   90.00
_cell.angle_gamma   90.00
#
_symmetry.space_group_name_H-M   'P 1'
#
loop_
_entity.id
_entity.type
_entity.pdbx_description
1 polymer ?
#
loop_
_entity_poly.entity_id
_entity_poly.type
_entity_poly.pdbx_seq_one_letter_code
_entity_poly.pdbx_strand_id
1 'polypeptide(L)'
;MASTDPLITVQDMRNGTMEAYPDSDTEEQQQLQFFIRFASGKARRGVRRASGLDLDTGLADGTVDRDLLTGTMVVVVFRALEMWRRGVGVRNRQYLEESTEYSDGEAGSSSLVYFTEDEIADLVPDVPSTSAREAFTITPMPR
;
A
#
# COMPACT_ATOMS: atom_id res chain seq x y z
N MET A 1 -20.93 9.10 -3.65
CA MET A 1 -20.12 9.58 -2.51
C MET A 1 -18.88 8.71 -2.44
N ALA A 2 -17.71 9.23 -2.09
CA ALA A 2 -16.53 8.39 -1.93
C ALA A 2 -16.74 7.45 -0.73
N SER A 3 -16.44 6.16 -0.88
CA SER A 3 -16.58 5.20 0.21
C SER A 3 -15.63 5.56 1.36
N THR A 4 -16.16 5.52 2.58
CA THR A 4 -15.39 5.63 3.82
C THR A 4 -14.97 4.29 4.38
N ASP A 5 -15.41 3.20 3.75
CA ASP A 5 -15.14 1.86 4.25
C ASP A 5 -13.66 1.51 4.06
N PRO A 6 -13.05 0.80 5.01
CA PRO A 6 -11.68 0.37 4.88
C PRO A 6 -11.53 -0.66 3.75
N LEU A 7 -10.45 -0.55 2.96
CA LEU A 7 -10.18 -1.45 1.84
C LEU A 7 -9.70 -2.83 2.30
N ILE A 8 -9.14 -2.91 3.50
CA ILE A 8 -8.72 -4.15 4.15
C ILE A 8 -9.20 -4.15 5.61
N THR A 9 -9.21 -5.32 6.23
CA THR A 9 -9.61 -5.52 7.61
C THR A 9 -8.40 -5.86 8.50
N VAL A 10 -8.60 -5.88 9.82
CA VAL A 10 -7.59 -6.40 10.75
C VAL A 10 -7.33 -7.89 10.50
N GLN A 11 -8.32 -8.64 10.01
CA GLN A 11 -8.12 -10.05 9.68
C GLN A 11 -7.16 -10.20 8.49
N ASP A 12 -7.24 -9.32 7.49
CA ASP A 12 -6.30 -9.33 6.36
C ASP A 12 -4.88 -9.02 6.82
N MET A 13 -4.73 -8.10 7.78
CA MET A 13 -3.45 -7.85 8.44
C MET A 13 -2.93 -9.10 9.15
N ARG A 14 -3.76 -9.82 9.92
CA ARG A 14 -3.37 -11.08 10.58
C ARG A 14 -2.92 -12.12 9.56
N ASN A 15 -3.68 -12.29 8.49
CA ASN A 15 -3.38 -13.29 7.45
C ASN A 15 -2.10 -12.96 6.68
N GLY A 16 -1.89 -11.68 6.35
CA GLY A 16 -0.76 -11.24 5.54
C GLY A 16 0.56 -11.10 6.31
N THR A 17 0.51 -10.79 7.61
CA THR A 17 1.72 -10.62 8.45
C THR A 17 2.00 -11.82 9.34
N MET A 18 1.02 -12.71 9.53
CA MET A 18 1.05 -13.80 10.53
C MET A 18 1.29 -13.30 11.97
N GLU A 19 1.11 -12.01 12.24
CA GLU A 19 1.19 -11.44 13.59
C GLU A 19 -0.11 -11.61 14.36
N ALA A 20 0.03 -11.88 15.66
CA ALA A 20 -1.06 -11.82 16.61
C ALA A 20 -1.28 -10.37 17.03
N TYR A 21 -2.29 -9.70 16.46
CA TYR A 21 -2.74 -8.42 16.97
C TYR A 21 -3.61 -8.63 18.22
N PRO A 22 -3.53 -7.72 19.21
CA PRO A 22 -4.34 -7.79 20.42
C PRO A 22 -5.85 -7.71 20.11
N ASP A 23 -6.65 -8.12 21.09
CA ASP A 23 -8.11 -8.04 21.01
C ASP A 23 -8.60 -6.57 21.00
N SER A 24 -9.90 -6.40 20.77
CA SER A 24 -10.56 -5.09 20.78
C SER A 24 -10.25 -4.29 22.05
N ASP A 25 -10.23 -2.96 21.93
CA ASP A 25 -10.02 -1.98 23.01
C ASP A 25 -8.59 -1.76 23.50
N THR A 26 -7.58 -2.30 22.82
CA THR A 26 -6.17 -1.92 23.07
C THR A 26 -5.72 -0.72 22.21
N GLU A 27 -4.76 0.07 22.71
CA GLU A 27 -4.21 1.22 21.98
C GLU A 27 -3.61 0.82 20.62
N GLU A 28 -2.88 -0.29 20.58
CA GLU A 28 -2.29 -0.83 19.36
C GLU A 28 -3.36 -1.22 18.33
N GLN A 29 -4.45 -1.84 18.77
CA GLN A 29 -5.58 -2.19 17.90
C GLN A 29 -6.28 -0.94 17.36
N GLN A 30 -6.48 0.09 18.19
CA GLN A 30 -7.04 1.37 17.75
C GLN A 30 -6.14 2.06 16.73
N GLN A 31 -4.82 2.02 16.95
CA GLN A 31 -3.82 2.58 16.05
C GLN A 31 -3.77 1.83 14.72
N LEU A 32 -3.81 0.50 14.75
CA LEU A 32 -3.88 -0.34 13.55
C LEU A 32 -5.12 0.00 12.71
N GLN A 33 -6.29 0.09 13.34
CA GLN A 33 -7.52 0.48 12.64
C GLN A 33 -7.44 1.90 12.06
N PHE A 34 -6.79 2.82 12.76
CA PHE A 34 -6.52 4.16 12.23
C PHE A 34 -5.65 4.10 10.97
N PHE A 35 -4.55 3.34 10.99
CA PHE A 35 -3.68 3.19 9.83
C PHE A 35 -4.37 2.52 8.65
N ILE A 36 -5.21 1.51 8.89
CA ILE A 36 -6.03 0.88 7.85
C ILE A 36 -6.93 1.91 7.17
N ARG A 37 -7.68 2.71 7.94
CA ARG A 37 -8.56 3.75 7.38
C ARG A 37 -7.77 4.81 6.62
N PHE A 38 -6.65 5.25 7.18
CA PHE A 38 -5.82 6.28 6.58
C PHE A 38 -5.15 5.81 5.28
N ALA A 39 -4.61 4.60 5.27
CA ALA A 39 -4.07 3.97 4.07
C ALA A 39 -5.15 3.80 3.00
N SER A 40 -6.36 3.41 3.39
CA SER A 40 -7.48 3.24 2.44
C SER A 40 -7.82 4.54 1.72
N GLY A 41 -7.89 5.65 2.47
CA GLY A 41 -8.09 6.98 1.89
C GLY A 41 -6.93 7.42 0.98
N LYS A 42 -5.69 7.12 1.37
CA LYS A 42 -4.50 7.48 0.60
C LYS A 42 -4.37 6.67 -0.69
N ALA A 43 -4.69 5.37 -0.67
CA ALA A 43 -4.74 4.51 -1.85
C ALA A 43 -5.80 5.01 -2.86
N ARG A 44 -7.04 5.24 -2.41
CA ARG A 44 -8.12 5.79 -3.26
C ARG A 44 -7.69 7.10 -3.92
N ARG A 45 -7.07 8.01 -3.15
CA ARG A 45 -6.59 9.29 -3.68
C ARG A 45 -5.41 9.13 -4.63
N GLY A 46 -4.49 8.21 -4.34
CA GLY A 46 -3.30 7.93 -5.14
C GLY A 46 -3.67 7.37 -6.51
N VAL A 47 -4.43 6.27 -6.53
CA VAL A 47 -4.89 5.62 -7.77
C VAL A 47 -5.73 6.57 -8.61
N ARG A 48 -6.69 7.29 -8.00
CA ARG A 48 -7.50 8.28 -8.73
C ARG A 48 -6.66 9.38 -9.38
N ARG A 49 -5.56 9.80 -8.74
CA ARG A 49 -4.65 10.79 -9.33
C ARG A 49 -3.80 10.22 -10.45
N ALA A 50 -3.35 8.97 -10.31
CA ALA A 50 -2.47 8.32 -11.28
C ALA A 50 -3.21 7.92 -12.56
N SER A 51 -4.41 7.36 -12.45
CA SER A 51 -5.13 6.77 -13.59
C SER A 51 -6.52 7.35 -13.84
N GLY A 52 -7.05 8.19 -12.93
CA GLY A 52 -8.44 8.63 -12.97
C GLY A 52 -9.45 7.57 -12.52
N LEU A 53 -9.01 6.35 -12.21
CA LEU A 53 -9.87 5.26 -11.78
C LEU A 53 -10.41 5.48 -10.37
N ASP A 54 -11.68 5.13 -10.15
CA ASP A 54 -12.22 5.01 -8.82
C ASP A 54 -11.98 3.59 -8.29
N LEU A 55 -11.11 3.47 -7.28
CA LEU A 55 -10.62 2.19 -6.77
C LEU A 55 -11.75 1.26 -6.29
N ASP A 56 -12.80 1.82 -5.65
CA ASP A 56 -13.95 1.02 -5.21
C ASP A 56 -14.75 0.44 -6.38
N THR A 57 -14.83 1.18 -7.49
CA THR A 57 -15.48 0.70 -8.72
C THR A 57 -14.60 -0.34 -9.38
N GLY A 58 -13.28 -0.11 -9.42
CA GLY A 58 -12.32 -1.05 -9.98
C GLY A 58 -12.26 -2.40 -9.27
N LEU A 59 -12.52 -2.42 -7.97
CA LEU A 59 -12.67 -3.66 -7.20
C LEU A 59 -14.00 -4.37 -7.46
N ALA A 60 -15.06 -3.61 -7.75
CA ALA A 60 -16.38 -4.16 -8.00
C ALA A 60 -16.50 -4.77 -9.40
N ASP A 61 -15.83 -4.17 -10.39
CA ASP A 61 -15.81 -4.65 -11.78
C ASP A 61 -14.66 -5.64 -12.08
N GLY A 62 -13.73 -5.80 -11.13
CA GLY A 62 -12.59 -6.72 -11.23
C GLY A 62 -11.43 -6.19 -12.06
N THR A 63 -11.43 -4.91 -12.43
CA THR A 63 -10.28 -4.27 -13.10
C THR A 63 -9.08 -4.12 -12.17
N VAL A 64 -9.30 -4.06 -10.86
CA VAL A 64 -8.27 -4.09 -9.83
C VAL A 64 -8.28 -5.44 -9.15
N ASP A 65 -7.13 -6.13 -9.18
CA ASP A 65 -6.97 -7.41 -8.49
C ASP A 65 -7.05 -7.20 -6.96
N ARG A 66 -7.98 -7.93 -6.33
CA ARG A 66 -8.25 -7.83 -4.89
C ARG A 66 -7.07 -8.33 -4.05
N ASP A 67 -6.40 -9.39 -4.47
CA ASP A 67 -5.30 -9.97 -3.73
C ASP A 67 -4.07 -9.06 -3.82
N LEU A 68 -3.82 -8.47 -4.99
CA LEU A 68 -2.78 -7.47 -5.18
C LEU A 68 -3.01 -6.21 -4.33
N LEU A 69 -4.25 -5.70 -4.33
CA LEU A 69 -4.62 -4.59 -3.46
C LEU A 69 -4.41 -4.94 -1.99
N THR A 70 -4.88 -6.11 -1.57
CA THR A 70 -4.78 -6.56 -0.18
C THR A 70 -3.32 -6.66 0.25
N GLY A 71 -2.47 -7.30 -0.56
CA GLY A 71 -1.03 -7.40 -0.29
C GLY A 71 -0.35 -6.03 -0.17
N THR A 72 -0.60 -5.14 -1.12
CA THR A 72 -0.04 -3.78 -1.13
C THR A 72 -0.47 -3.00 0.12
N MET A 73 -1.75 -3.05 0.45
CA MET A 73 -2.31 -2.39 1.63
C MET A 73 -1.73 -2.94 2.94
N VAL A 74 -1.55 -4.26 3.04
CA VAL A 74 -0.94 -4.91 4.21
C VAL A 74 0.49 -4.42 4.40
N VAL A 75 1.31 -4.38 3.34
CA VAL A 75 2.70 -3.89 3.42
C VAL A 75 2.77 -2.46 3.90
N VAL A 76 1.93 -1.58 3.36
CA VAL A 76 1.89 -0.15 3.72
C VAL A 76 1.47 0.05 5.18
N VAL A 77 0.43 -0.66 5.63
CA VAL A 77 -0.05 -0.56 7.02
C VAL A 77 0.95 -1.17 8.00
N PHE A 78 1.54 -2.32 7.66
CA PHE A 78 2.56 -2.97 8.46
C PHE A 78 3.79 -2.07 8.64
N ARG A 79 4.27 -1.47 7.55
CA ARG A 79 5.36 -0.49 7.56
C ARG A 79 5.05 0.69 8.49
N ALA A 80 3.84 1.24 8.42
CA ALA A 80 3.42 2.34 9.29
C ALA A 80 3.35 1.93 10.77
N LEU A 81 2.86 0.72 11.06
CA LEU A 81 2.79 0.18 12.41
C LEU A 81 4.18 -0.04 13.02
N GLU A 82 5.10 -0.63 12.27
CA GLU A 82 6.49 -0.83 12.68
C GLU A 82 7.20 0.50 12.98
N MET A 83 7.02 1.51 12.13
CA MET A 83 7.55 2.85 12.39
C MET A 83 6.95 3.49 13.64
N TRP A 84 5.65 3.29 13.88
CA TRP A 84 4.99 3.76 15.09
C TRP A 84 5.52 3.06 16.35
N ARG A 85 5.66 1.72 16.33
CA ARG A 85 6.22 0.92 17.44
C ARG A 85 7.66 1.34 17.78
N ARG A 86 8.47 1.65 16.77
CA ARG A 86 9.86 2.11 16.96
C ARG A 86 9.94 3.53 17.54
N GLY A 87 8.94 4.36 17.26
CA GLY A 87 8.88 5.78 17.60
C GLY A 87 9.16 6.66 16.38
N VAL A 88 8.37 7.73 16.24
CA VAL A 88 8.47 8.66 15.09
C VAL A 88 9.87 9.26 15.02
N GLY A 89 10.52 9.16 13.86
CA GLY A 89 11.85 9.75 13.60
C GLY A 89 13.03 8.90 14.06
N VAL A 90 12.80 7.72 14.64
CA VAL A 90 13.88 6.82 15.08
C VAL A 90 14.27 5.89 13.94
N ARG A 91 15.41 6.16 13.28
CA ARG A 91 15.94 5.30 12.21
C ARG A 91 16.73 4.12 12.77
N ASN A 92 17.40 4.35 13.89
CA ASN A 92 18.27 3.41 14.57
C ASN A 92 18.10 3.64 16.07
N ARG A 93 17.74 2.63 16.87
CA ARG A 93 17.84 2.70 18.33
C ARG A 93 19.13 2.06 18.69
N GLN A 94 20.03 2.87 19.21
CA GLN A 94 21.25 2.32 19.69
C GLN A 94 21.62 3.09 21.04
N TYR A 95 21.71 2.40 22.20
CA TYR A 95 22.06 2.81 23.59
C TYR A 95 23.41 3.54 23.84
N LEU A 96 24.38 3.05 24.64
CA LEU A 96 25.76 3.60 24.74
C LEU A 96 26.79 2.47 24.50
N GLU A 97 26.30 1.24 24.65
CA GLU A 97 26.68 -0.01 23.95
C GLU A 97 26.05 -0.07 22.56
N GLU A 98 25.41 1.02 22.16
CA GLU A 98 24.64 1.15 20.96
C GLU A 98 24.54 2.74 20.72
N SER A 99 24.15 3.33 19.57
CA SER A 99 23.88 4.77 19.30
C SER A 99 22.60 5.06 18.45
N THR A 100 21.70 5.94 18.91
CA THR A 100 20.39 6.16 18.27
C THR A 100 20.49 7.24 17.20
N GLU A 101 20.39 6.84 15.93
CA GLU A 101 20.32 7.78 14.80
C GLU A 101 18.85 8.13 14.50
N TYR A 102 18.55 9.42 14.57
CA TYR A 102 17.30 9.98 14.09
C TYR A 102 17.38 10.22 12.60
N SER A 103 16.40 9.73 11.84
CA SER A 103 16.19 10.29 10.51
C SER A 103 15.33 11.52 10.65
N ASP A 104 15.89 12.66 10.28
CA ASP A 104 15.07 13.59 9.53
C ASP A 104 14.57 12.82 8.31
N GLY A 105 13.25 12.58 8.30
CA GLY A 105 12.59 11.63 7.43
C GLY A 105 13.14 11.68 6.01
N GLU A 106 13.35 10.51 5.43
CA GLU A 106 13.62 10.37 4.00
C GLU A 106 12.68 11.31 3.23
N ALA A 107 13.29 12.27 2.55
CA ALA A 107 12.61 13.37 1.88
C ALA A 107 11.59 12.80 0.88
N GLY A 108 10.32 12.77 1.29
CA GLY A 108 9.24 12.29 0.43
C GLY A 108 7.89 12.05 1.11
N SER A 109 7.86 11.70 2.41
CA SER A 109 6.58 11.58 3.12
C SER A 109 6.63 12.07 4.55
N SER A 110 5.93 13.18 4.81
CA SER A 110 5.64 13.69 6.17
C SER A 110 4.63 12.83 6.94
N SER A 111 4.39 11.59 6.50
CA SER A 111 3.30 10.72 6.94
C SER A 111 3.78 9.29 7.05
N LEU A 112 3.56 8.66 8.21
CA LEU A 112 3.90 7.24 8.47
C LEU A 112 3.27 6.29 7.44
N VAL A 113 2.05 6.62 7.00
CA VAL A 113 1.39 5.91 5.91
C VAL A 113 1.76 6.60 4.61
N TYR A 114 2.46 5.90 3.72
CA TYR A 114 2.80 6.36 2.39
C TYR A 114 2.80 5.22 1.39
N PHE A 115 2.65 5.57 0.12
CA PHE A 115 2.74 4.66 -1.02
C PHE A 115 3.92 5.14 -1.88
N THR A 116 4.73 4.21 -2.37
CA THR A 116 5.71 4.49 -3.43
C THR A 116 5.00 4.66 -4.78
N GLU A 117 5.71 5.17 -5.78
CA GLU A 117 5.16 5.26 -7.15
C GLU A 117 4.86 3.87 -7.71
N ASP A 118 5.76 2.91 -7.49
CA ASP A 118 5.57 1.51 -7.90
C ASP A 118 4.35 0.86 -7.22
N GLU A 119 4.18 1.06 -5.90
CA GLU A 119 3.02 0.55 -5.15
C GLU A 119 1.69 1.13 -5.66
N ILE A 120 1.69 2.35 -6.22
CA ILE A 120 0.49 2.91 -6.87
C ILE A 120 0.34 2.38 -8.29
N ALA A 121 1.44 2.23 -9.03
CA ALA A 121 1.44 1.71 -10.40
C ALA A 121 0.88 0.28 -10.45
N ASP A 122 1.25 -0.58 -9.50
CA ASP A 122 0.74 -1.95 -9.39
C ASP A 122 -0.80 -2.00 -9.19
N LEU A 123 -1.38 -0.95 -8.59
CA LEU A 123 -2.83 -0.85 -8.36
C LEU A 123 -3.58 -0.17 -9.50
N VAL A 124 -2.86 0.33 -10.51
CA VAL A 124 -3.44 0.89 -11.72
C VAL A 124 -3.55 -0.24 -12.74
N PRO A 125 -4.75 -0.52 -13.29
CA PRO A 125 -4.85 -1.51 -14.34
C PRO A 125 -3.97 -1.12 -15.51
N ASP A 126 -3.19 -2.08 -16.01
CA ASP A 126 -2.52 -1.99 -17.31
C ASP A 126 -3.61 -1.88 -18.37
N VAL A 127 -4.03 -0.65 -18.66
CA VAL A 127 -4.84 -0.40 -19.85
C VAL A 127 -3.91 -0.72 -21.01
N PRO A 128 -4.18 -1.77 -21.82
CA PRO A 128 -3.37 -1.98 -23.00
C PRO A 128 -3.53 -0.73 -23.84
N SER A 129 -2.48 0.08 -23.90
CA SER A 129 -2.45 1.18 -24.84
C SER A 129 -2.80 0.56 -26.18
N THR A 130 -3.80 1.11 -26.86
CA THR A 130 -4.23 0.63 -28.18
C THR A 130 -3.17 0.92 -29.26
N SER A 131 -1.91 1.06 -28.84
CA SER A 131 -0.73 1.51 -29.58
C SER A 131 0.37 0.45 -29.63
N ALA A 132 0.20 -0.72 -29.01
CA ALA A 132 1.18 -1.82 -29.09
C ALA A 132 0.54 -3.13 -29.59
N ARG A 133 -0.09 -3.06 -30.77
CA ARG A 133 -0.21 -4.25 -31.64
C ARG A 133 1.04 -4.35 -32.50
N GLU A 134 2.20 -4.54 -31.89
CA GLU A 134 3.30 -5.21 -32.59
C GLU A 134 3.04 -6.71 -32.45
N ALA A 135 2.09 -7.19 -33.25
CA ALA A 135 2.00 -8.61 -33.55
C ALA A 135 3.35 -9.02 -34.13
N PHE A 136 4.11 -9.85 -33.41
CA PHE A 136 5.32 -10.48 -33.92
C PHE A 136 4.97 -11.27 -35.17
N THR A 137 5.12 -10.64 -36.33
CA THR A 137 4.91 -11.29 -37.62
C THR A 137 6.26 -11.85 -38.02
N ILE A 138 6.52 -13.10 -37.62
CA ILE A 138 7.62 -13.87 -38.20
C ILE A 138 7.23 -14.10 -39.66
N THR A 139 7.86 -13.36 -40.56
CA THR A 139 7.75 -13.62 -41.99
C THR A 139 8.80 -14.66 -42.33
N PRO A 140 8.45 -15.94 -42.61
CA PRO A 140 9.43 -16.86 -43.13
C PRO A 140 9.93 -16.34 -44.48
N MET A 141 11.24 -16.09 -44.57
CA MET A 141 11.89 -15.74 -45.85
C MET A 141 11.64 -16.87 -46.87
N PRO A 142 11.20 -16.57 -48.09
CA PRO A 142 11.20 -17.56 -49.15
C PRO A 142 12.62 -17.77 -49.67
N ARG A 143 13.10 -19.01 -49.45
CA ARG A 143 14.24 -19.73 -50.03
C ARG A 143 15.64 -19.43 -49.50
#